data_AF-A0A5E6NU46-F1
#
_entry.id   AF-A0A5E6NU46-F1
#
_cell.length_a   1.000
_cell.length_b   1.000
_cell.length_c   1.000
_cell.angle_alpha   90.00
_cell.angle_beta   90.00
_cell.angle_gamma   90.00
#
_symmetry.space_group_name_H-M   'P 1'
#
loop_
_entity.id
_entity.type
_entity.pdbx_description
1 polymer ?
#
loop_
_entity_poly.entity_id
_entity_poly.type
_entity_poly.pdbx_seq_one_letter_code
_entity_poly.pdbx_strand_id
1 'polypeptide(L)'
;MPTIIPNPKKALFLAKKQLSELVYDAVNLEGVNYTLPEVQTLLDGVTVGGHRQTDELIATNQIKAWQFLFAAVEEGSFEVSAAFTCQLQAKVAQQEALTWGSLEQEV
;
A
#
# COMPACT_ATOMS: atom_id res chain seq x y z
N MET A 1 30.62 -18.09 4.40
CA MET A 1 29.19 -17.75 4.59
C MET A 1 28.40 -18.48 3.50
N PRO A 2 27.20 -19.03 3.78
CA PRO A 2 26.40 -19.64 2.73
C PRO A 2 26.01 -18.58 1.69
N THR A 3 26.17 -18.90 0.41
CA THR A 3 25.74 -18.04 -0.70
C THR A 3 24.23 -18.07 -0.80
N ILE A 4 23.55 -16.96 -0.54
CA ILE A 4 22.11 -16.83 -0.76
C ILE A 4 21.89 -16.64 -2.26
N ILE A 5 21.28 -17.63 -2.91
CA ILE A 5 20.87 -17.53 -4.31
C ILE A 5 19.50 -16.83 -4.35
N PRO A 6 19.36 -15.64 -4.96
CA PRO A 6 18.09 -14.95 -5.04
C PRO A 6 17.04 -15.78 -5.80
N ASN A 7 15.83 -15.86 -5.26
CA ASN A 7 14.68 -16.47 -5.94
C ASN A 7 13.53 -15.47 -5.97
N PRO A 8 13.40 -14.67 -7.05
CA PRO A 8 12.39 -13.61 -7.16
C PRO A 8 10.96 -14.14 -7.04
N LYS A 9 10.67 -15.30 -7.63
CA LYS A 9 9.35 -15.94 -7.56
C LYS A 9 8.97 -16.30 -6.12
N LYS A 10 9.91 -16.89 -5.38
CA LYS A 10 9.71 -17.22 -3.96
C LYS A 10 9.55 -15.97 -3.11
N ALA A 11 10.36 -14.93 -3.35
CA ALA A 11 10.26 -13.66 -2.64
C ALA A 11 8.90 -12.99 -2.87
N LEU A 12 8.45 -12.89 -4.12
CA LEU A 12 7.15 -12.32 -4.47
C LEU A 12 5.98 -13.12 -3.86
N PHE A 13 6.06 -14.45 -3.89
CA PHE A 13 5.05 -15.31 -3.25
C PHE A 13 4.94 -15.06 -1.73
N LEU A 14 6.08 -14.96 -1.03
CA LEU A 14 6.08 -14.68 0.40
C LEU A 14 5.55 -13.27 0.70
N ALA A 15 5.95 -12.27 -0.09
CA ALA A 15 5.45 -10.89 0.05
C ALA A 15 3.94 -10.80 -0.17
N LYS A 16 3.40 -11.45 -1.22
CA LYS A 16 1.95 -11.51 -1.47
C LYS A 16 1.19 -12.17 -0.30
N LYS A 17 1.77 -13.19 0.35
CA LYS A 17 1.17 -13.83 1.54
C LYS A 17 1.09 -12.88 2.75
N GLN A 18 1.99 -11.91 2.82
CA GLN A 18 2.05 -10.90 3.89
C GLN A 18 1.33 -9.60 3.52
N LEU A 19 0.57 -9.56 2.41
CA LEU A 19 -0.08 -8.32 1.95
C LEU A 19 -0.95 -7.67 3.02
N SER A 20 -1.71 -8.45 3.79
CA SER A 20 -2.55 -7.91 4.87
C SER A 20 -1.75 -7.27 5.98
N GLU A 21 -0.61 -7.86 6.37
CA GLU A 21 0.32 -7.30 7.38
C GLU A 21 0.97 -6.03 6.85
N LEU A 22 1.44 -6.04 5.59
CA LEU A 22 2.07 -4.88 4.96
C LEU A 22 1.13 -3.68 4.84
N VAL A 23 -0.13 -3.92 4.46
CA VAL A 23 -1.16 -2.87 4.41
C VAL A 23 -1.50 -2.39 5.81
N TYR A 24 -1.70 -3.31 6.77
CA TYR A 24 -1.98 -2.96 8.17
C TYR A 24 -0.90 -2.05 8.76
N ASP A 25 0.37 -2.40 8.56
CA ASP A 25 1.49 -1.59 9.05
C ASP A 25 1.52 -0.22 8.37
N ALA A 26 1.35 -0.16 7.05
CA ALA A 26 1.35 1.10 6.29
C ALA A 26 0.22 2.05 6.72
N VAL A 27 -0.99 1.53 6.88
CA VAL A 27 -2.18 2.30 7.25
C VAL A 27 -2.07 2.81 8.70
N ASN A 28 -1.53 2.00 9.62
CA ASN A 28 -1.25 2.46 10.98
C ASN A 28 -0.14 3.51 11.04
N LEU A 29 0.88 3.42 10.18
CA LEU A 29 1.94 4.44 10.07
C LEU A 29 1.38 5.80 9.59
N GLU A 30 0.29 5.79 8.82
CA GLU A 30 -0.45 6.98 8.40
C GLU A 30 -1.47 7.47 9.45
N GLY A 31 -1.48 6.86 10.64
CA GLY A 31 -2.36 7.24 11.75
C GLY A 31 -3.79 6.74 11.61
N VAL A 32 -4.03 5.82 10.69
CA VAL A 32 -5.34 5.22 10.46
C VAL A 32 -5.42 3.89 11.22
N ASN A 33 -6.29 3.84 12.22
CA ASN A 33 -6.38 2.72 13.15
C ASN A 33 -7.29 1.60 12.65
N TYR A 34 -6.85 0.85 11.65
CA TYR A 34 -7.50 -0.42 11.27
C TYR A 34 -6.86 -1.59 12.01
N THR A 35 -7.67 -2.57 12.41
CA THR A 35 -7.20 -3.88 12.85
C THR A 35 -6.87 -4.78 11.67
N LEU A 36 -6.00 -5.77 11.86
CA LEU A 36 -5.64 -6.72 10.80
C LEU A 36 -6.85 -7.47 10.17
N PRO A 37 -7.87 -7.92 10.94
CA PRO A 37 -9.09 -8.50 10.35
C PRO A 37 -9.89 -7.51 9.49
N GLU A 38 -9.93 -6.23 9.86
CA GLU A 38 -10.61 -5.21 9.07
C GLU A 38 -9.85 -4.93 7.76
N VAL A 39 -8.51 -4.87 7.80
CA VAL A 39 -7.69 -4.77 6.59
C VAL A 39 -7.93 -5.96 5.65
N GLN A 40 -8.07 -7.17 6.19
CA GLN A 40 -8.43 -8.36 5.38
C GLN A 40 -9.82 -8.20 4.75
N THR A 41 -10.78 -7.67 5.50
CA THR A 41 -12.14 -7.39 4.99
C THR A 41 -12.09 -6.41 3.81
N LEU A 42 -11.29 -5.33 3.93
CA LEU A 42 -11.07 -4.37 2.84
C LEU A 42 -10.37 -5.01 1.63
N LEU A 43 -9.39 -5.90 1.85
CA LEU A 43 -8.72 -6.66 0.79
C LEU A 43 -9.67 -7.59 0.03
N ASP A 44 -10.68 -8.13 0.72
CA ASP A 44 -11.75 -8.94 0.13
C ASP A 44 -12.79 -8.09 -0.64
N GLY A 45 -12.63 -6.77 -0.67
CA GLY A 45 -13.53 -5.83 -1.33
C GLY A 45 -14.80 -5.55 -0.53
N VAL A 46 -14.80 -5.83 0.77
CA VAL A 46 -15.92 -5.61 1.68
C VAL A 46 -15.65 -4.38 2.54
N THR A 47 -16.68 -3.56 2.76
CA THR A 47 -16.57 -2.35 3.58
C THR A 47 -16.59 -2.65 5.08
N VAL A 48 -15.92 -1.80 5.85
CA VAL A 48 -15.84 -1.91 7.31
C VAL A 48 -16.47 -0.66 7.93
N GLY A 49 -17.53 -0.85 8.72
CA GLY A 49 -18.19 0.26 9.42
C GLY A 49 -17.40 0.77 10.63
N GLY A 50 -17.66 2.02 11.03
CA GLY A 50 -17.06 2.61 12.24
C GLY A 50 -15.83 3.48 12.01
N HIS A 51 -15.32 3.56 10.77
CA HIS A 51 -14.20 4.41 10.37
C HIS A 51 -14.67 5.64 9.59
N ARG A 52 -13.83 6.67 9.50
CA ARG A 52 -14.12 7.84 8.64
C ARG A 52 -13.96 7.43 7.18
N GLN A 53 -14.71 8.08 6.28
CA GLN A 53 -14.54 7.85 4.84
C GLN A 53 -13.12 8.17 4.36
N THR A 54 -12.45 9.14 4.99
CA THR A 54 -11.04 9.46 4.71
C THR A 54 -10.10 8.33 5.07
N ASP A 55 -10.37 7.65 6.17
CA ASP A 55 -9.58 6.55 6.71
C ASP A 55 -9.72 5.31 5.80
N GLU A 56 -10.95 5.02 5.36
CA GLU A 56 -11.23 3.95 4.38
C GLU A 56 -10.56 4.23 3.03
N LEU A 57 -10.53 5.49 2.60
CA LEU A 57 -9.86 5.90 1.36
C LEU A 57 -8.35 5.65 1.43
N ILE A 58 -7.70 6.08 2.51
CA ILE A 58 -6.28 5.84 2.78
C ILE A 58 -5.98 4.33 2.74
N ALA A 59 -6.74 3.54 3.50
CA ALA A 59 -6.55 2.09 3.55
C ALA A 59 -6.70 1.43 2.17
N THR A 60 -7.73 1.85 1.41
CA THR A 60 -7.98 1.36 0.05
C THR A 60 -6.88 1.76 -0.93
N ASN A 61 -6.34 2.97 -0.80
CA ASN A 61 -5.23 3.44 -1.64
C ASN A 61 -3.95 2.67 -1.35
N GLN A 62 -3.66 2.39 -0.08
CA GLN A 62 -2.53 1.54 0.30
C GLN A 62 -2.66 0.14 -0.28
N ILE A 63 -3.85 -0.47 -0.22
CA ILE A 63 -4.13 -1.76 -0.87
C ILE A 63 -3.80 -1.70 -2.37
N LYS A 64 -4.30 -0.68 -3.08
CA LYS A 64 -4.06 -0.50 -4.52
C LYS A 64 -2.58 -0.28 -4.83
N ALA A 65 -1.86 0.48 -4.00
CA ALA A 65 -0.44 0.73 -4.18
C ALA A 65 0.38 -0.56 -4.06
N TRP A 66 0.11 -1.39 -3.06
CA TRP A 66 0.75 -2.71 -2.91
C TRP A 66 0.41 -3.66 -4.05
N GLN A 67 -0.85 -3.70 -4.49
CA GLN A 67 -1.25 -4.52 -5.64
C GLN A 67 -0.55 -4.07 -6.94
N PHE A 68 -0.43 -2.76 -7.16
CA PHE A 68 0.31 -2.21 -8.29
C PHE A 68 1.80 -2.57 -8.24
N LEU A 69 2.44 -2.44 -7.06
CA LEU A 69 3.84 -2.84 -6.88
C LEU A 69 4.04 -4.32 -7.20
N PHE A 70 3.18 -5.20 -6.69
CA PHE A 70 3.28 -6.63 -6.95
C PHE A 70 3.05 -6.99 -8.41
N ALA A 71 2.12 -6.32 -9.10
CA ALA A 71 1.91 -6.49 -10.54
C ALA A 71 3.17 -6.08 -11.32
N ALA A 72 3.76 -4.92 -11.00
CA ALA A 72 4.97 -4.45 -11.68
C ALA A 72 6.18 -5.39 -11.49
N VAL A 73 6.34 -5.96 -10.28
CA VAL A 73 7.38 -6.96 -9.99
C VAL A 73 7.13 -8.27 -10.75
N GLU A 74 5.87 -8.71 -10.84
CA GLU A 74 5.49 -9.93 -11.54
C GLU A 74 5.68 -9.83 -13.06
N GLU A 75 5.39 -8.66 -13.63
CA GLU A 75 5.56 -8.35 -15.06
C GLU A 75 7.02 -8.04 -15.45
N GLY A 76 7.90 -7.83 -14.46
CA GLY A 76 9.29 -7.43 -14.69
C GLY A 76 9.44 -5.97 -15.13
N SER A 77 8.41 -5.14 -14.92
CA SER A 77 8.41 -3.70 -15.20
C SER A 77 8.84 -2.84 -14.00
N PHE A 78 9.04 -3.47 -12.84
CA PHE A 78 9.56 -2.80 -11.65
C PHE A 78 11.02 -2.37 -11.82
N GLU A 79 11.27 -1.09 -11.57
CA GLU A 79 12.61 -0.52 -11.46
C GLU A 79 12.65 0.46 -10.29
N VAL A 80 13.74 0.43 -9.51
CA VAL A 80 13.99 1.42 -8.46
C VAL A 80 14.40 2.74 -9.13
N SER A 81 13.40 3.55 -9.48
CA SER A 81 13.58 4.85 -10.13
C SER A 81 12.64 5.89 -9.55
N ALA A 82 13.04 7.16 -9.61
CA ALA A 82 12.18 8.26 -9.20
C ALA A 82 10.84 8.24 -9.97
N ALA A 83 10.86 7.88 -11.26
CA ALA A 83 9.67 7.77 -12.09
C ALA A 83 8.70 6.69 -11.58
N PHE A 84 9.21 5.54 -11.16
CA PHE A 84 8.37 4.49 -10.57
C PHE A 84 7.83 4.90 -9.19
N THR A 85 8.67 5.51 -8.34
CA THR A 85 8.24 6.03 -7.04
C THR A 85 7.12 7.06 -7.18
N CYS A 86 7.20 7.98 -8.16
CA CYS A 86 6.12 8.93 -8.43
C CYS A 86 4.81 8.24 -8.88
N GLN A 87 4.90 7.19 -9.71
CA GLN A 87 3.72 6.41 -10.11
C GLN A 87 3.07 5.71 -8.92
N LEU A 88 3.89 5.13 -8.03
CA LEU A 88 3.43 4.48 -6.81
C LEU A 88 2.78 5.51 -5.86
N GLN A 89 3.43 6.66 -5.65
CA GLN A 89 2.89 7.74 -4.82
C GLN A 89 1.56 8.27 -5.35
N ALA A 90 1.39 8.34 -6.68
CA ALA A 90 0.13 8.76 -7.28
C ALA A 90 -1.03 7.80 -7.00
N LYS A 91 -0.75 6.52 -6.69
CA LYS A 91 -1.76 5.55 -6.23
C LYS A 91 -2.10 5.74 -4.76
N VAL A 92 -1.10 6.00 -3.92
CA VAL A 92 -1.29 6.28 -2.49
C VAL A 92 -2.11 7.56 -2.31
N ALA A 93 -1.69 8.67 -2.93
CA ALA A 93 -2.35 9.98 -2.77
C ALA A 93 -3.68 10.12 -3.55
N GLN A 94 -4.19 9.05 -4.18
CA GLN A 94 -5.34 9.15 -5.08
C GLN A 94 -6.60 9.55 -4.29
N GLN A 95 -7.16 10.73 -4.59
CA GLN A 95 -8.38 11.26 -3.96
C GLN A 95 -8.24 11.66 -2.47
N GLU A 96 -7.05 11.53 -1.86
CA GLU A 96 -6.81 12.02 -0.49
C GLU A 96 -6.78 13.55 -0.41
N ALA A 97 -6.46 14.22 -1.52
CA ALA A 97 -6.42 15.68 -1.63
C ALA A 97 -7.80 16.38 -1.63
N LEU A 98 -8.86 15.74 -1.11
CA LEU A 98 -10.18 16.36 -0.96
C LEU A 98 -10.31 17.24 0.30
N THR A 99 -9.32 17.26 1.19
CA THR A 99 -9.08 18.35 2.15
C THR A 99 -8.14 19.39 1.56
N TRP A 100 -8.58 20.02 0.48
CA TRP A 100 -8.00 21.30 0.04
C TRP A 100 -8.23 22.33 1.15
N GLY A 101 -7.18 22.71 1.89
CA GLY A 101 -7.37 23.67 2.97
C GLY A 101 -6.14 24.12 3.75
N SER A 102 -5.04 23.36 3.82
CA SER A 102 -3.78 23.83 4.42
C SER A 102 -2.63 22.94 3.97
N LEU A 103 -1.99 23.31 2.86
CA LEU A 103 -0.60 22.91 2.62
C LEU A 103 0.24 23.71 3.62
N GLU A 104 0.66 23.09 4.70
CA GLU A 104 1.83 23.59 5.42
C GLU A 104 3.03 23.38 4.50
N GLN A 105 3.49 24.47 3.92
CA GLN A 105 4.82 24.53 3.33
C GLN A 105 5.80 24.47 4.50
N GLU A 106 6.52 23.36 4.64
CA GLU A 106 7.74 23.35 5.44
C GLU A 106 8.75 24.27 4.74
N VAL A 107 9.11 25.35 5.45
CA VAL A 107 10.14 26.33 5.11
C VAL A 107 11.44 25.90 5.76
#